data_AF-A0A0K8R8M2-F1
#
_entry.id   AF-A0A0K8R8M2-F1
#
_cell.length_a   1.000
_cell.length_b   1.000
_cell.length_c   1.000
_cell.angle_alpha   90.00
_cell.angle_beta   90.00
_cell.angle_gamma   90.00
#
_symmetry.space_group_name_H-M   'P 1'
#
loop_
_entity.id
_entity.type
_entity.pdbx_description
1 polymer ?
#
loop_
_entity_poly.entity_id
_entity_poly.type
_entity_poly.pdbx_seq_one_letter_code
_entity_poly.pdbx_strand_id
1 'polypeptide(L)'
;MASSSQIVDDFENSFQACLAAVTNPDYFYVRDSEEVKTGVEQTIQRFLDVAKQMECFFLQKRLVLSAQKPEQIVMEDNTELKNELARKEQLLQKYHEKIHFWQSLLNDTNNAPGPPQQQPQMQQQPQLQQQLQQQQPLQQPPQPGNPQVMQPGAPMQQGMPMNGTVQGLPGPLAYLERTTSSIGMPDSRR
;
A
#
# COMPACT_ATOMS: atom_id res chain seq x y z
N MET A 1 -16.00 -23.31 -35.82
CA MET A 1 -15.56 -22.36 -34.78
C MET A 1 -14.68 -21.33 -35.46
N ALA A 2 -14.94 -20.04 -35.29
CA ALA A 2 -14.07 -18.99 -35.84
C ALA A 2 -12.63 -19.13 -35.29
N SER A 3 -11.63 -18.79 -36.08
CA SER A 3 -10.23 -18.71 -35.63
C SER A 3 -10.02 -17.43 -34.80
N SER A 4 -9.02 -17.42 -33.92
CA SER A 4 -8.71 -16.24 -33.10
C SER A 4 -8.30 -15.03 -33.93
N SER A 5 -7.71 -15.23 -35.12
CA SER A 5 -7.46 -14.13 -36.06
C SER A 5 -8.78 -13.58 -36.57
N GLN A 6 -9.66 -14.43 -37.09
CA GLN A 6 -10.92 -14.01 -37.69
C GLN A 6 -11.80 -13.20 -36.72
N ILE A 7 -11.89 -13.61 -35.45
CA ILE A 7 -12.75 -12.89 -34.48
C ILE A 7 -12.19 -11.51 -34.13
N VAL A 8 -10.87 -11.36 -34.13
CA VAL A 8 -10.20 -10.07 -33.89
C VAL A 8 -10.34 -9.19 -35.13
N ASP A 9 -10.15 -9.76 -36.32
CA ASP A 9 -10.32 -9.06 -37.60
C ASP A 9 -11.77 -8.57 -37.76
N ASP A 10 -12.77 -9.41 -37.44
CA ASP A 10 -14.19 -9.03 -37.47
C ASP A 10 -14.51 -7.91 -36.48
N PHE A 11 -13.92 -7.98 -35.27
CA PHE A 11 -14.08 -6.96 -34.26
C PHE A 11 -13.49 -5.62 -34.72
N GLU A 12 -12.25 -5.62 -35.21
CA GLU A 12 -11.58 -4.43 -35.72
C GLU A 12 -12.36 -3.80 -36.88
N ASN A 13 -12.79 -4.61 -37.85
CA ASN A 13 -13.60 -4.14 -38.97
C ASN A 13 -14.92 -3.50 -38.51
N SER A 14 -15.61 -4.11 -37.54
CA SER A 14 -16.87 -3.57 -37.00
C SER A 14 -16.65 -2.27 -36.20
N PHE A 15 -15.53 -2.17 -35.48
CA PHE A 15 -15.15 -0.96 -34.76
C PHE A 15 -14.84 0.19 -35.72
N GLN A 16 -14.05 -0.06 -36.77
CA GLN A 16 -13.73 0.93 -37.79
C GLN A 16 -14.99 1.42 -38.51
N ALA A 17 -15.91 0.51 -38.87
CA ALA A 17 -17.17 0.87 -39.49
C ALA A 17 -18.06 1.72 -38.57
N CYS A 18 -18.17 1.36 -37.29
CA CYS A 18 -18.91 2.13 -36.30
C CYS A 18 -18.29 3.52 -36.08
N LEU A 19 -16.96 3.60 -35.98
CA LEU A 19 -16.25 4.86 -35.80
C LEU A 19 -16.43 5.78 -37.01
N ALA A 20 -16.32 5.24 -38.23
CA ALA A 20 -16.55 6.00 -39.46
C ALA A 20 -17.98 6.54 -39.51
N ALA A 21 -18.97 5.72 -39.13
CA ALA A 21 -20.37 6.14 -39.12
C ALA A 21 -20.66 7.32 -38.18
N VAL A 22 -20.02 7.38 -37.00
CA VAL A 22 -20.26 8.45 -36.02
C VAL A 22 -19.39 9.69 -36.21
N THR A 23 -18.28 9.59 -36.95
CA THR A 23 -17.32 10.70 -37.14
C THR A 23 -17.37 11.32 -38.52
N ASN A 24 -18.16 10.77 -39.45
CA ASN A 24 -18.20 11.28 -40.81
C ASN A 24 -18.78 12.70 -40.86
N PRO A 25 -18.00 13.71 -41.27
CA PRO A 25 -18.46 15.09 -41.34
C PRO A 25 -19.54 15.34 -42.40
N ASP A 26 -19.68 14.45 -43.39
CA ASP A 26 -20.70 14.59 -44.44
C ASP A 26 -22.13 14.39 -43.90
N TYR A 27 -22.29 13.81 -42.71
CA TYR A 27 -23.58 13.54 -42.09
C TYR A 27 -24.23 14.75 -41.39
N PHE A 28 -23.51 15.87 -41.23
CA PHE A 28 -24.05 17.05 -40.53
C PHE A 28 -25.02 17.90 -41.37
N TYR A 29 -25.08 17.72 -42.69
CA TYR A 29 -25.90 18.53 -43.61
C TYR A 29 -26.88 17.72 -44.47
N VAL A 30 -27.15 16.46 -44.10
CA VAL A 30 -27.95 15.53 -44.92
C VAL A 30 -29.45 15.81 -44.75
N ARG A 31 -30.17 15.84 -45.88
CA ARG A 31 -31.63 16.06 -45.92
C ARG A 31 -32.41 14.88 -45.31
N ASP A 32 -31.88 13.68 -45.42
CA ASP A 32 -32.44 12.42 -44.90
C ASP A 32 -31.77 12.00 -43.57
N SER A 33 -31.91 12.83 -42.54
CA SER A 33 -31.32 12.61 -41.21
C SER A 33 -31.74 11.28 -40.57
N GLU A 34 -32.94 10.77 -40.87
CA GLU A 34 -33.44 9.50 -40.33
C GLU A 34 -32.76 8.28 -40.97
N GLU A 35 -32.41 8.36 -42.25
CA GLU A 35 -31.67 7.29 -42.94
C GLU A 35 -30.24 7.20 -42.38
N VAL A 36 -29.58 8.36 -42.23
CA VAL A 36 -28.24 8.45 -41.62
C VAL A 36 -28.25 7.91 -40.20
N LYS A 37 -29.21 8.33 -39.38
CA LYS A 37 -29.38 7.84 -38.01
C LYS A 37 -29.58 6.33 -37.96
N THR A 38 -30.43 5.80 -38.83
CA THR A 38 -30.66 4.34 -38.94
C THR A 38 -29.37 3.60 -39.32
N GLY A 39 -28.59 4.14 -40.25
CA GLY A 39 -27.30 3.57 -40.64
C GLY A 39 -26.30 3.53 -39.49
N VAL A 40 -26.20 4.63 -38.73
CA VAL A 40 -25.35 4.72 -37.53
C VAL A 40 -25.78 3.67 -36.50
N GLU A 41 -27.07 3.59 -36.18
CA GLU A 41 -27.62 2.61 -35.23
C GLU A 41 -27.29 1.17 -35.63
N GLN A 42 -27.38 0.83 -36.93
CA GLN A 42 -27.01 -0.49 -37.42
C GLN A 42 -25.52 -0.81 -37.23
N THR A 43 -24.63 0.16 -37.50
CA THR A 43 -23.19 -0.05 -37.29
C THR A 43 -22.83 -0.22 -35.82
N ILE A 44 -23.47 0.53 -34.93
CA ILE A 44 -23.33 0.39 -33.47
C ILE A 44 -23.79 -1.01 -33.03
N GLN A 45 -24.99 -1.42 -33.47
CA GLN A 45 -25.53 -2.72 -33.10
C GLN A 45 -24.62 -3.87 -33.56
N ARG A 46 -24.13 -3.80 -34.80
CA ARG A 46 -23.18 -4.79 -35.33
C ARG A 46 -21.88 -4.83 -34.53
N PHE A 47 -21.32 -3.68 -34.18
CA PHE A 47 -20.12 -3.62 -33.34
C PHE A 47 -20.34 -4.28 -31.97
N LEU A 48 -21.47 -3.98 -31.31
CA LEU A 48 -21.81 -4.60 -30.03
C LEU A 48 -21.95 -6.12 -30.12
N ASP A 49 -22.57 -6.63 -31.20
CA ASP A 49 -22.76 -8.07 -31.39
C ASP A 49 -21.43 -8.79 -31.65
N VAL A 50 -20.51 -8.18 -32.41
CA VAL A 50 -19.18 -8.74 -32.64
C VAL A 50 -18.31 -8.64 -31.39
N ALA A 51 -18.40 -7.54 -30.63
CA ALA A 51 -17.71 -7.39 -29.34
C ALA A 51 -18.11 -8.49 -28.35
N LYS A 52 -19.41 -8.77 -28.23
CA LYS A 52 -19.92 -9.88 -27.39
C LYS A 52 -19.42 -11.24 -27.88
N GLN A 53 -19.41 -11.48 -29.19
CA GLN A 53 -18.88 -12.72 -29.75
C GLN A 53 -17.39 -12.90 -29.43
N MET A 54 -16.60 -11.82 -29.53
CA MET A 54 -15.18 -11.83 -29.19
C MET A 54 -14.97 -12.12 -27.69
N GLU A 55 -15.71 -11.46 -26.82
CA GLU A 55 -15.68 -11.71 -25.38
C GLU A 55 -16.01 -13.19 -25.08
N CYS A 56 -17.14 -13.69 -25.59
CA CYS A 56 -17.54 -15.09 -25.39
C CYS A 56 -16.48 -16.08 -25.90
N PHE A 57 -15.87 -15.80 -27.05
CA PHE A 57 -14.83 -16.65 -27.62
C PHE A 57 -13.62 -16.77 -26.68
N PHE A 58 -13.08 -15.65 -26.19
CA PHE A 58 -11.92 -15.66 -25.32
C PHE A 58 -12.23 -16.19 -23.91
N LEU A 59 -13.42 -15.91 -23.38
CA LEU A 59 -13.89 -16.52 -22.14
C LEU A 59 -13.95 -18.04 -22.24
N GLN A 60 -14.52 -18.57 -23.33
CA GLN A 60 -14.59 -20.01 -23.56
C GLN A 60 -13.20 -20.63 -23.67
N LYS A 61 -12.28 -19.99 -24.40
CA LYS A 61 -10.88 -20.44 -24.51
C LYS A 61 -10.18 -20.45 -23.15
N ARG A 62 -10.35 -19.40 -22.36
CA ARG A 62 -9.78 -19.29 -21.01
C ARG A 62 -10.33 -20.36 -20.06
N LEU A 63 -11.64 -20.64 -20.11
CA LEU A 63 -12.25 -21.72 -19.34
C LEU A 63 -11.63 -23.07 -19.71
N VAL A 64 -11.51 -23.37 -21.01
CA VAL A 64 -10.88 -24.61 -21.48
C VAL A 64 -9.42 -24.71 -21.02
N LEU A 65 -8.64 -23.63 -21.11
CA LEU A 65 -7.26 -23.61 -20.65
C LEU A 65 -7.15 -23.83 -19.14
N SER A 66 -8.02 -23.23 -18.33
CA SER A 66 -8.03 -23.44 -16.87
C SER A 66 -8.31 -24.89 -16.48
N ALA A 67 -9.15 -25.58 -17.26
CA ALA A 67 -9.44 -27.00 -17.05
C ALA A 67 -8.33 -27.92 -17.56
N GLN A 68 -7.67 -27.57 -18.67
CA GLN A 68 -6.69 -28.45 -19.33
C GLN A 68 -5.24 -28.24 -18.87
N LYS A 69 -4.91 -27.03 -18.40
CA LYS A 69 -3.53 -26.63 -18.04
C LYS A 69 -3.49 -25.69 -16.83
N PRO A 70 -4.05 -26.07 -15.68
CA PRO A 70 -4.03 -25.24 -14.48
C PRO A 70 -2.59 -24.92 -14.00
N GLU A 71 -1.65 -25.85 -14.18
CA GLU A 71 -0.24 -25.65 -13.80
C GLU A 71 0.43 -24.54 -14.62
N GLN A 72 0.05 -24.40 -15.89
CA GLN A 72 0.59 -23.35 -16.76
C GLN A 72 0.16 -21.95 -16.26
N ILE A 73 -1.10 -21.80 -15.85
CA ILE A 73 -1.61 -20.54 -15.30
C ILE A 73 -0.83 -20.18 -14.03
N VAL A 74 -0.69 -21.13 -13.10
CA VAL A 74 0.05 -20.91 -11.86
C VAL A 74 1.53 -20.56 -12.13
N MET A 75 2.13 -21.16 -13.15
CA MET A 75 3.51 -20.87 -13.54
C MET A 75 3.67 -19.45 -14.12
N GLU A 76 2.72 -19.00 -14.95
CA GLU A 76 2.68 -17.63 -15.49
C GLU A 76 2.54 -16.62 -14.34
N ASP A 77 1.57 -16.83 -13.43
CA ASP A 77 1.37 -15.99 -12.23
C ASP A 77 2.62 -15.96 -11.35
N ASN A 78 3.25 -17.11 -11.12
CA ASN A 78 4.48 -17.20 -10.31
C ASN A 78 5.63 -16.41 -10.94
N THR A 79 5.70 -16.40 -12.28
CA THR A 79 6.70 -15.65 -13.03
C THR A 79 6.46 -14.15 -12.91
N GLU A 80 5.21 -13.70 -13.04
CA GLU A 80 4.83 -12.30 -12.85
C GLU A 80 5.16 -11.81 -11.43
N LEU A 81 4.81 -12.60 -10.42
CA LEU A 81 5.11 -12.30 -9.02
C LEU A 81 6.62 -12.21 -8.75
N LYS A 82 7.42 -13.11 -9.33
CA LYS A 82 8.89 -13.06 -9.23
C LYS A 82 9.45 -11.79 -9.86
N ASN A 83 8.94 -11.40 -11.03
CA ASN A 83 9.38 -10.18 -11.71
C ASN A 83 9.03 -8.93 -10.90
N GLU A 84 7.81 -8.87 -10.35
CA GLU A 84 7.38 -7.75 -9.52
C GLU A 84 8.18 -7.70 -8.20
N LEU A 85 8.46 -8.84 -7.58
CA LEU A 85 9.33 -8.92 -6.41
C LEU A 85 10.72 -8.36 -6.72
N ALA A 86 11.37 -8.82 -7.79
CA ALA A 86 12.69 -8.34 -8.19
C ALA A 86 12.70 -6.82 -8.46
N ARG A 87 11.65 -6.29 -9.10
CA ARG A 87 11.49 -4.85 -9.32
C ARG A 87 11.38 -4.08 -8.00
N LYS A 88 10.63 -4.61 -7.03
CA LYS A 88 10.50 -4.00 -5.69
C LYS A 88 11.82 -4.06 -4.93
N GLU A 89 12.56 -5.16 -5.00
CA GLU A 89 13.89 -5.29 -4.38
C GLU A 89 14.87 -4.25 -4.95
N GLN A 90 14.90 -4.05 -6.26
CA GLN A 90 15.71 -3.00 -6.89
C GLN A 90 15.31 -1.60 -6.43
N LEU A 91 14.02 -1.34 -6.27
CA LEU A 91 13.54 -0.05 -5.78
C LEU A 91 13.94 0.19 -4.32
N LEU A 92 13.80 -0.83 -3.46
CA LEU A 92 14.25 -0.77 -2.08
C LEU A 92 15.75 -0.54 -2.00
N GLN A 93 16.54 -1.24 -2.80
CA GLN A 93 18.00 -1.07 -2.86
C GLN A 93 18.38 0.39 -3.14
N LYS A 94 17.74 1.02 -4.14
CA LYS A 94 17.93 2.45 -4.46
C LYS A 94 17.59 3.38 -3.29
N TYR A 95 16.56 3.06 -2.51
CA TYR A 95 16.21 3.85 -1.33
C TYR A 95 17.21 3.68 -0.19
N HIS A 96 17.68 2.46 0.05
CA HIS A 96 18.74 2.21 1.05
C HIS A 96 20.02 2.97 0.69
N GLU A 97 20.41 2.98 -0.58
CA GLU A 97 21.58 3.76 -1.06
C GLU A 97 21.42 5.25 -0.81
N LYS A 98 20.23 5.81 -1.10
CA LYS A 98 19.94 7.24 -0.82
C LYS A 98 19.99 7.55 0.67
N ILE A 99 19.40 6.69 1.51
CA ILE A 99 19.42 6.86 2.96
C ILE A 99 20.85 6.84 3.47
N HIS A 100 21.66 5.87 3.02
CA HIS A 100 23.06 5.77 3.40
C HIS A 100 23.84 7.03 2.98
N PHE A 101 23.62 7.52 1.76
CA PHE A 101 24.23 8.78 1.29
C PHE A 101 23.87 9.97 2.19
N TRP A 102 22.60 10.14 2.55
CA TRP A 102 22.19 11.21 3.46
C TRP A 102 22.74 11.06 4.86
N GLN A 103 22.82 9.83 5.38
CA GLN A 103 23.47 9.55 6.66
C GLN A 103 24.95 9.92 6.64
N SER A 104 25.68 9.60 5.57
CA SER A 104 27.07 10.02 5.41
C SER A 104 27.22 11.55 5.43
N LEU A 105 26.40 12.28 4.68
CA LEU A 105 26.42 13.76 4.68
C LEU A 105 26.17 14.37 6.07
N LEU A 106 25.23 13.81 6.83
CA LEU A 106 24.95 14.27 8.19
C LEU A 106 26.12 13.99 9.13
N ASN A 107 26.74 12.81 9.03
CA ASN A 107 27.89 12.45 9.86
C ASN A 107 29.12 13.31 9.56
N ASP A 108 29.40 13.61 8.29
CA ASP A 108 30.49 14.50 7.87
C ASP A 108 30.29 15.93 8.41
N THR A 109 29.03 16.38 8.49
CA THR A 109 28.68 17.68 9.08
C THR A 109 28.82 17.69 10.60
N ASN A 110 28.45 16.60 11.27
CA ASN A 110 28.51 16.49 12.73
C ASN A 110 29.96 16.30 13.27
N ASN A 111 30.87 15.78 12.43
CA ASN A 111 32.29 15.65 12.74
C ASN A 111 33.15 16.83 12.25
N ALA A 112 32.55 17.87 11.67
CA ALA A 112 33.27 19.10 11.34
C ALA A 112 33.78 19.75 12.64
N PRO A 113 35.08 20.13 12.75
CA PRO A 113 35.57 20.88 13.89
C PRO A 113 34.78 22.17 14.01
N GLY A 114 33.99 22.32 15.07
CA GLY A 114 33.31 23.58 15.36
C GLY A 114 34.32 24.73 15.44
N PRO A 115 33.93 25.97 15.09
CA PRO A 115 34.80 27.13 15.28
C PRO A 115 35.24 27.19 16.76
N PRO A 116 36.49 27.62 17.06
CA PRO A 116 36.97 27.66 18.43
C PRO A 116 36.07 28.59 19.25
N GLN A 117 35.27 28.01 20.16
CA GLN A 117 34.60 28.75 21.21
C GLN A 117 35.70 29.38 22.09
N GLN A 118 35.99 30.65 21.84
CA GLN A 118 36.67 31.49 22.81
C GLN A 118 35.72 31.67 24.00
N GLN A 119 35.95 30.90 25.07
CA GLN A 119 35.37 31.20 26.37
C GLN A 119 35.95 32.54 26.87
N PRO A 120 35.13 33.56 27.15
CA PRO A 120 35.61 34.69 27.92
C PRO A 120 35.69 34.27 29.39
N GLN A 121 36.92 34.14 29.91
CA GLN A 121 37.18 34.18 31.35
C GLN A 121 36.62 35.49 31.90
N MET A 122 35.66 35.43 32.82
CA MET A 122 35.39 36.53 33.73
C MET A 122 35.42 36.08 35.19
N GLN A 123 36.05 36.94 35.98
CA GLN A 123 36.54 36.80 37.34
C GLN A 123 35.47 36.57 38.44
N GLN A 124 35.92 35.86 39.47
CA GLN A 124 35.48 35.73 40.88
C GLN A 124 34.57 36.83 41.49
N GLN A 125 33.56 36.41 42.29
CA GLN A 125 33.44 36.65 43.75
C GLN A 125 32.17 35.99 44.38
N PRO A 126 32.07 35.81 45.72
CA PRO A 126 31.62 34.54 46.33
C PRO A 126 30.37 34.61 47.23
N GLN A 127 29.85 33.40 47.55
CA GLN A 127 29.18 32.99 48.81
C GLN A 127 27.79 33.60 49.13
N LEU A 128 26.75 32.75 49.10
CA LEU A 128 25.70 32.55 50.13
C LEU A 128 24.48 31.85 49.51
N GLN A 129 24.34 30.54 49.71
CA GLN A 129 23.13 29.95 50.33
C GLN A 129 23.32 28.43 50.49
N GLN A 130 23.93 28.07 51.61
CA GLN A 130 23.83 26.76 52.22
C GLN A 130 22.53 26.73 53.06
N GLN A 131 21.53 25.95 52.65
CA GLN A 131 20.37 25.44 53.41
C GLN A 131 19.39 24.88 52.36
N LEU A 132 18.95 23.62 52.32
CA LEU A 132 18.84 22.50 53.25
C LEU A 132 19.24 21.24 52.44
N GLN A 133 20.25 20.42 52.75
CA GLN A 133 20.39 19.48 53.87
C GLN A 133 19.09 18.79 54.34
N GLN A 134 19.09 17.46 54.17
CA GLN A 134 18.24 16.42 54.78
C GLN A 134 16.97 15.97 54.03
N GLN A 135 17.06 14.83 53.36
CA GLN A 135 16.78 13.49 53.92
C GLN A 135 17.20 12.45 52.84
N GLN A 136 18.24 11.63 53.00
CA GLN A 136 18.31 10.31 53.67
C GLN A 136 17.29 9.26 53.14
N PRO A 137 17.59 7.93 53.19
CA PRO A 137 18.80 7.23 52.75
C PRO A 137 18.51 5.84 52.11
N LEU A 138 19.56 5.14 51.66
CA LEU A 138 19.57 3.69 51.35
C LEU A 138 19.14 2.84 52.55
N GLN A 139 18.35 1.78 52.32
CA GLN A 139 18.32 0.57 53.19
C GLN A 139 18.05 -0.72 52.37
N GLN A 140 19.07 -1.56 52.23
CA GLN A 140 18.97 -3.02 52.50
C GLN A 140 19.13 -3.21 54.04
N PRO A 141 18.83 -4.34 54.73
CA PRO A 141 18.79 -5.77 54.32
C PRO A 141 17.63 -6.53 55.08
N PRO A 142 17.70 -7.78 55.60
CA PRO A 142 18.42 -9.02 55.24
C PRO A 142 17.49 -10.27 55.09
N GLN A 143 18.04 -11.34 54.52
CA GLN A 143 17.52 -12.72 54.63
C GLN A 143 17.85 -13.31 56.02
N PRO A 144 17.09 -14.29 56.57
CA PRO A 144 17.51 -15.69 56.43
C PRO A 144 16.38 -16.73 56.47
N GLY A 145 16.61 -17.92 55.90
CA GLY A 145 15.80 -19.12 56.18
C GLY A 145 15.57 -20.04 54.98
N ASN A 146 16.49 -20.97 54.76
CA ASN A 146 16.34 -22.13 53.87
C ASN A 146 15.51 -23.25 54.59
N PRO A 147 15.22 -24.40 53.96
CA PRO A 147 14.81 -24.68 52.57
C PRO A 147 13.65 -25.70 52.51
N GLN A 148 12.76 -25.70 51.50
CA GLN A 148 12.11 -26.97 51.08
C GLN A 148 11.39 -26.91 49.73
N VAL A 149 11.95 -27.67 48.79
CA VAL A 149 11.35 -28.58 47.79
C VAL A 149 10.07 -28.23 47.00
N MET A 150 10.23 -28.39 45.68
CA MET A 150 9.34 -29.06 44.72
C MET A 150 8.73 -28.17 43.62
N GLN A 151 8.93 -28.65 42.38
CA GLN A 151 8.65 -28.04 41.08
C GLN A 151 7.16 -27.70 40.82
N PRO A 152 6.88 -26.74 39.92
CA PRO A 152 5.54 -26.28 39.59
C PRO A 152 4.99 -26.89 38.28
N GLY A 153 3.67 -26.81 38.07
CA GLY A 153 3.13 -26.81 36.70
C GLY A 153 1.65 -27.16 36.46
N ALA A 154 0.74 -26.29 36.90
CA ALA A 154 -0.58 -25.91 36.30
C ALA A 154 -1.67 -26.96 35.93
N PRO A 155 -2.95 -26.57 36.15
CA PRO A 155 -3.90 -26.60 35.04
C PRO A 155 -4.59 -25.23 34.81
N MET A 156 -4.79 -24.90 33.54
CA MET A 156 -5.47 -23.68 33.07
C MET A 156 -6.99 -23.85 33.13
N GLN A 157 -7.70 -22.87 33.68
CA GLN A 157 -9.15 -22.76 33.62
C GLN A 157 -9.57 -21.47 32.89
N GLN A 158 -10.51 -21.70 31.99
CA GLN A 158 -11.38 -20.88 31.16
C GLN A 158 -11.97 -19.60 31.81
N GLY A 159 -12.10 -18.50 31.04
CA GLY A 159 -13.00 -17.38 31.40
C GLY A 159 -12.75 -16.03 30.70
N MET A 160 -13.76 -15.56 29.96
CA MET A 160 -14.03 -14.27 29.24
C MET A 160 -13.80 -12.96 30.06
N PRO A 161 -14.07 -11.70 29.59
CA PRO A 161 -14.42 -11.13 28.26
C PRO A 161 -13.59 -9.87 27.86
N MET A 162 -13.67 -9.47 26.58
CA MET A 162 -13.16 -8.18 26.05
C MET A 162 -14.21 -7.06 26.22
N ASN A 163 -13.91 -6.07 27.07
CA ASN A 163 -14.50 -4.73 27.00
C ASN A 163 -13.49 -3.73 27.58
N GLY A 164 -13.08 -2.74 26.79
CA GLY A 164 -12.10 -1.76 27.25
C GLY A 164 -11.62 -0.83 26.16
N THR A 165 -12.34 0.28 26.02
CA THR A 165 -11.89 1.58 25.53
C THR A 165 -10.37 1.80 25.64
N VAL A 166 -9.68 1.89 24.51
CA VAL A 166 -8.26 2.29 24.45
C VAL A 166 -8.14 3.76 24.82
N GLN A 167 -7.74 4.01 26.07
CA GLN A 167 -7.25 5.32 26.52
C GLN A 167 -5.94 5.61 25.79
N GLY A 168 -5.88 6.76 25.12
CA GLY A 168 -4.75 7.21 24.31
C GLY A 168 -3.42 7.23 25.07
N LEU A 169 -2.37 6.75 24.40
CA LEU A 169 -1.00 6.78 24.90
C LEU A 169 -0.45 8.22 24.86
N PRO A 170 -0.03 8.82 26.00
CA PRO A 170 0.63 10.11 25.99
C PRO A 170 2.08 9.91 25.55
N GLY A 171 2.34 10.13 24.27
CA GLY A 171 3.68 10.04 23.70
C GLY A 171 3.76 10.67 22.31
N PRO A 172 4.97 10.84 21.76
CA PRO A 172 5.23 11.52 20.49
C PRO A 172 4.52 10.91 19.25
N LEU A 173 3.83 9.78 19.42
CA LEU A 173 3.03 9.09 18.40
C LEU A 173 1.58 9.59 18.30
N ALA A 174 1.13 10.49 19.17
CA ALA A 174 -0.25 11.01 19.18
C ALA A 174 -0.68 11.72 17.86
N TYR A 175 0.28 12.11 17.02
CA TYR A 175 -0.02 12.69 15.70
C TYR A 175 -0.43 11.65 14.65
N LEU A 176 -0.03 10.38 14.82
CA LEU A 176 -0.37 9.29 13.90
C LEU A 176 -1.81 8.78 14.08
N GLU A 177 -2.40 8.96 15.26
CA GLU A 177 -3.82 8.62 15.49
C GLU A 177 -4.78 9.57 14.73
N ARG A 178 -4.36 10.81 14.45
CA ARG A 178 -5.19 11.77 13.71
C ARG A 178 -5.24 11.48 12.20
N THR A 179 -4.22 10.85 11.64
CA THR A 179 -4.18 10.52 10.21
C THR A 179 -4.81 9.17 9.90
N THR A 180 -4.91 8.27 10.88
CA THR A 180 -5.53 6.94 10.71
C THR A 180 -7.06 6.95 10.83
N SER A 181 -7.67 7.98 11.43
CA SER A 181 -9.14 8.11 11.49
C SER A 181 -9.80 8.67 10.21
N SER A 182 -9.04 9.08 9.19
CA SER A 182 -9.61 9.63 7.95
C SER A 182 -9.63 8.66 6.77
N ILE A 183 -9.15 7.42 6.95
CA ILE A 183 -9.10 6.42 5.89
C ILE A 183 -9.86 5.18 6.35
N GLY A 184 -11.12 5.09 5.91
CA GLY A 184 -11.90 3.86 5.93
C GLY A 184 -13.22 3.95 6.68
N MET A 185 -14.29 4.33 5.97
CA MET A 185 -15.53 3.55 5.85
C MET A 185 -16.44 4.23 4.80
N PRO A 186 -16.96 3.53 3.79
CA PRO A 186 -17.98 4.08 2.89
C PRO A 186 -19.33 4.11 3.61
N ASP A 187 -19.98 5.28 3.63
CA ASP A 187 -21.36 5.41 4.12
C ASP A 187 -22.31 4.63 3.21
N SER A 188 -22.79 3.51 3.70
CA SER A 188 -23.98 2.83 3.19
C SER A 188 -25.15 3.18 4.10
N ARG A 189 -25.98 4.15 3.72
CA ARG A 189 -27.46 4.13 3.83
C ARG A 189 -28.11 5.51 3.65
N ARG A 190 -29.08 5.51 2.72
CA ARG A 190 -30.35 6.26 2.66
C ARG A 190 -30.31 7.78 2.44
#